data_AF-A0A7C1C7N6-F1
#
_entry.id   AF-A0A7C1C7N6-F1
#
_cell.length_a   1.000
_cell.length_b   1.000
_cell.length_c   1.000
_cell.angle_alpha   90.00
_cell.angle_beta   90.00
_cell.angle_gamma   90.00
#
_symmetry.space_group_name_H-M   'P 1'
#
loop_
_entity.id
_entity.type
_entity.pdbx_description
1 polymer ?
#
loop_
_entity_poly.entity_id
_entity_poly.type
_entity_poly.pdbx_seq_one_letter_code
_entity_poly.pdbx_strand_id
1 'polypeptide(L)'
;MEQITAHLFEGKHLYAILIIVFFLLLILIRLLFKKMNITTEIDDMVDASRKMDCSEFEIFRKAGERWNFSNGKVKEDFKRYLWFGELPFYVKDYLKLIFKKKQ
;
A
#
# COMPACT_ATOMS: atom_id res chain seq x y z
N MET A 1 43.06 25.98 21.13
CA MET A 1 42.74 25.17 19.94
C MET A 1 41.87 23.95 20.29
N GLU A 2 42.09 23.28 21.43
CA GLU A 2 41.31 22.07 21.82
C GLU A 2 39.85 22.32 22.28
N GLN A 3 39.52 23.50 22.83
CA GLN A 3 38.12 23.76 23.25
C GLN A 3 37.16 24.00 22.07
N ILE A 4 37.66 24.48 20.92
CA ILE A 4 36.84 24.75 19.73
C ILE A 4 36.42 23.45 19.05
N THR A 5 37.30 22.43 19.05
CA THR A 5 37.01 21.13 18.44
C THR A 5 35.96 20.34 19.23
N ALA A 6 35.95 20.44 20.56
CA ALA A 6 34.93 19.80 21.41
C ALA A 6 33.52 20.37 21.16
N HIS A 7 33.38 21.70 21.08
CA HIS A 7 32.08 22.36 20.86
C HIS A 7 31.53 22.12 19.43
N LEU A 8 32.42 21.97 18.45
CA LEU A 8 32.09 21.58 17.07
C LEU A 8 31.70 20.11 16.95
N PHE A 9 32.22 19.25 17.83
CA PHE A 9 31.90 17.83 17.89
C PHE A 9 30.48 17.63 18.46
N GLU A 10 30.14 18.32 19.55
CA GLU A 10 28.80 18.22 20.17
C GLU A 10 27.67 18.71 19.25
N GLY A 11 27.89 19.81 18.53
CA GLY A 11 26.89 20.33 17.57
C GLY A 11 26.60 19.38 16.40
N LYS A 12 27.59 18.61 15.96
CA LYS A 12 27.44 17.63 14.86
C LYS A 12 26.64 16.40 15.29
N HIS A 13 26.81 15.94 16.53
CA HIS A 13 26.03 14.83 17.06
C HIS A 13 24.55 15.19 17.21
N LEU A 14 24.24 16.40 17.67
CA LEU A 14 22.86 16.90 17.75
C LEU A 14 22.19 16.92 16.37
N TYR A 15 22.91 17.39 15.34
CA TYR A 15 22.39 17.41 13.97
C TYR A 15 22.19 16.01 13.39
N ALA A 16 23.12 15.07 13.65
CA ALA A 16 22.99 13.68 13.23
C ALA A 16 21.78 12.98 13.88
N ILE A 17 21.56 13.22 15.18
CA ILE A 17 20.40 12.69 15.91
C ILE A 17 19.10 13.26 15.32
N LEU A 18 19.06 14.57 15.05
CA LEU A 18 17.90 15.21 14.43
C LEU A 18 17.55 14.59 13.07
N ILE A 19 18.56 14.33 12.24
CA ILE A 19 18.38 13.67 10.93
C ILE A 19 17.80 12.27 11.12
N ILE A 20 18.36 11.48 12.04
CA ILE A 20 17.89 10.10 12.29
C ILE A 20 16.42 10.10 12.76
N VAL A 21 16.07 10.99 13.69
CA VAL A 21 14.69 11.15 14.17
C VAL A 21 13.76 11.57 13.02
N PHE A 22 14.20 12.50 12.17
CA PHE A 22 13.44 12.94 11.01
C PHE A 22 13.18 11.79 10.02
N PHE A 23 14.20 10.98 9.69
CA PHE A 23 14.03 9.81 8.84
C PHE A 23 13.13 8.74 9.46
N LEU A 24 13.26 8.48 10.77
CA LEU A 24 12.37 7.58 11.51
C LEU A 24 10.91 8.05 11.44
N LEU A 25 10.67 9.35 11.63
CA LEU A 25 9.35 9.94 11.51
C LEU A 25 8.78 9.78 10.09
N LEU A 26 9.59 10.03 9.05
CA LEU A 26 9.19 9.82 7.66
C LEU A 26 8.83 8.35 7.37
N ILE A 27 9.58 7.40 7.93
CA ILE A 27 9.29 5.97 7.80
C ILE A 27 7.95 5.64 8.47
N LEU A 28 7.71 6.13 9.69
CA LEU A 28 6.45 5.95 10.40
C LEU A 28 5.26 6.52 9.62
N ILE A 29 5.39 7.74 9.09
CA ILE A 29 4.36 8.36 8.26
C ILE A 29 4.07 7.50 7.03
N ARG A 30 5.11 7.00 6.34
CA ARG A 30 4.94 6.11 5.17
C ARG A 30 4.22 4.81 5.52
N LEU A 31 4.54 4.21 6.66
CA LEU A 31 3.89 2.98 7.12
C LEU A 31 2.41 3.22 7.47
N LEU A 32 2.10 4.33 8.15
CA LEU A 32 0.72 4.72 8.43
C LEU A 32 -0.06 5.00 7.15
N PHE A 33 0.54 5.73 6.20
CA PHE A 33 -0.10 6.03 4.92
C PHE A 33 -0.34 4.77 4.07
N LYS A 34 0.61 3.81 4.08
CA LYS A 34 0.42 2.50 3.44
C LYS A 34 -0.79 1.79 4.04
N LYS A 35 -0.93 1.78 5.37
CA LYS A 35 -2.05 1.14 6.06
C LYS A 35 -3.39 1.80 5.72
N MET A 36 -3.48 3.13 5.76
CA MET A 36 -4.72 3.84 5.39
C MET A 36 -5.10 3.59 3.93
N ASN A 37 -4.14 3.64 3.01
CA ASN A 37 -4.41 3.41 1.59
C ASN A 37 -4.90 1.98 1.33
N ILE A 38 -4.41 0.98 2.08
CA ILE A 38 -4.93 -0.40 2.01
C ILE A 38 -6.41 -0.43 2.43
N THR A 39 -6.78 0.22 3.53
CA THR A 39 -8.18 0.26 3.98
C THR A 39 -9.11 0.85 2.91
N THR A 40 -8.74 1.97 2.30
CA THR A 40 -9.52 2.58 1.21
C THR A 40 -9.65 1.65 0.00
N GLU A 41 -8.60 0.94 -0.38
CA GLU A 41 -8.65 -0.01 -1.51
C GLU A 41 -9.54 -1.23 -1.23
N ILE A 42 -9.65 -1.66 0.03
CA ILE A 42 -10.57 -2.73 0.45
C ILE A 42 -12.01 -2.22 0.36
N ASP A 43 -12.27 -1.00 0.85
CA ASP A 43 -13.60 -0.38 0.78
C ASP A 43 -14.07 -0.24 -0.68
N ASP A 44 -13.18 0.23 -1.57
CA ASP A 44 -13.44 0.30 -3.02
C ASP A 44 -13.82 -1.07 -3.61
N MET A 45 -13.19 -2.16 -3.13
CA MET A 45 -13.48 -3.50 -3.62
C MET A 45 -14.81 -4.05 -3.12
N VAL A 46 -15.18 -3.76 -1.87
CA VAL A 46 -16.49 -4.11 -1.30
C VAL A 46 -17.60 -3.34 -2.03
N ASP A 47 -17.38 -2.07 -2.32
CA ASP A 47 -18.33 -1.26 -3.08
C ASP A 47 -18.47 -1.73 -4.52
N ALA A 48 -17.35 -2.11 -5.17
CA ALA A 48 -17.37 -2.68 -6.50
C ALA A 48 -18.12 -4.03 -6.54
N SER A 49 -17.92 -4.90 -5.55
CA SER A 49 -18.56 -6.22 -5.49
C SER A 49 -20.07 -6.09 -5.32
N ARG A 50 -20.52 -5.21 -4.42
CA ARG A 50 -21.94 -4.87 -4.22
C ARG A 50 -22.58 -4.28 -5.47
N LYS A 51 -21.90 -3.34 -6.14
CA LYS A 51 -22.42 -2.68 -7.33
C LYS A 51 -22.52 -3.60 -8.54
N MET A 52 -21.63 -4.58 -8.64
CA MET A 52 -21.62 -5.58 -9.72
C MET A 52 -22.45 -6.82 -9.40
N ASP A 53 -23.06 -6.89 -8.22
CA ASP A 53 -23.76 -8.06 -7.68
C ASP A 53 -22.94 -9.35 -7.82
N CYS A 54 -21.64 -9.25 -7.49
CA CYS A 54 -20.73 -10.38 -7.56
C CYS A 54 -19.86 -10.48 -6.31
N SER A 55 -19.26 -11.65 -6.08
CA SER A 55 -18.33 -11.82 -4.97
C SER A 55 -17.00 -11.09 -5.24
N GLU A 56 -16.25 -10.77 -4.19
CA GLU A 56 -14.90 -10.22 -4.32
C GLU A 56 -13.98 -11.18 -5.09
N PHE A 57 -14.15 -12.50 -4.91
CA PHE A 57 -13.40 -13.50 -5.68
C PHE A 57 -13.69 -13.42 -7.19
N GLU A 58 -14.91 -13.08 -7.57
CA GLU A 58 -15.29 -12.92 -8.97
C GLU A 58 -14.61 -11.70 -9.60
N ILE A 59 -14.37 -10.64 -8.83
CA ILE A 59 -13.54 -9.49 -9.25
C ILE A 59 -12.11 -9.95 -9.51
N PHE A 60 -11.53 -10.74 -8.60
CA PHE A 60 -10.20 -11.33 -8.78
C PHE A 60 -10.10 -12.19 -10.03
N ARG A 61 -11.12 -13.02 -10.30
CA ARG A 61 -11.20 -13.86 -11.50
C ARG A 61 -11.22 -13.01 -12.77
N LYS A 62 -12.12 -12.03 -12.86
CA LYS A 62 -12.24 -11.14 -14.03
C LYS A 62 -10.98 -10.29 -14.25
N ALA A 63 -10.37 -9.80 -13.17
CA ALA A 63 -9.11 -9.07 -13.23
C ALA A 63 -7.97 -9.99 -13.70
N GLY A 64 -7.92 -11.23 -13.20
CA GLY A 64 -6.95 -12.25 -13.61
C GLY A 64 -7.09 -12.65 -15.07
N GLU A 65 -8.32 -12.83 -15.56
CA GLU A 65 -8.61 -13.12 -16.97
C GLU A 65 -8.11 -12.01 -17.89
N ARG A 66 -8.33 -10.75 -17.52
CA ARG A 66 -7.83 -9.59 -18.28
C ARG A 66 -6.30 -9.58 -18.42
N TRP A 67 -5.60 -10.05 -17.39
CA TRP A 67 -4.14 -10.11 -17.34
C TRP A 67 -3.58 -11.49 -17.76
N ASN A 68 -4.43 -12.41 -18.23
CA ASN A 68 -4.07 -13.79 -18.57
C ASN A 68 -3.37 -14.56 -17.44
N PHE A 69 -3.75 -14.33 -16.18
CA PHE A 69 -3.24 -15.09 -15.04
C PHE A 69 -4.00 -16.41 -14.86
N SER A 70 -3.27 -17.44 -14.40
CA SER A 70 -3.86 -18.74 -14.11
C SER A 70 -4.78 -18.67 -12.89
N ASN A 71 -5.82 -19.52 -12.87
CA ASN A 71 -6.73 -19.63 -11.72
C ASN A 71 -6.01 -20.00 -10.42
N GLY A 72 -4.89 -20.73 -10.50
CA GLY A 72 -4.05 -21.04 -9.34
C GLY A 72 -3.48 -19.77 -8.71
N LYS A 73 -2.87 -18.91 -9.54
CA LYS A 73 -2.31 -17.62 -9.11
C LYS A 73 -3.41 -16.71 -8.52
N VAL A 74 -4.56 -16.63 -9.17
CA VAL A 74 -5.69 -15.81 -8.70
C VAL A 74 -6.17 -16.28 -7.33
N LYS A 75 -6.28 -17.60 -7.09
CA LYS A 75 -6.66 -18.15 -5.78
C LYS A 75 -5.62 -17.86 -4.70
N GLU A 76 -4.34 -17.97 -5.01
CA GLU A 76 -3.27 -17.63 -4.05
C GLU A 76 -3.26 -16.14 -3.72
N ASP A 77 -3.43 -15.28 -4.72
CA ASP A 77 -3.54 -13.84 -4.54
C ASP A 77 -4.78 -13.47 -3.72
N PHE A 78 -5.91 -14.15 -3.94
CA PHE A 78 -7.12 -13.95 -3.14
C PHE A 78 -6.94 -14.40 -1.69
N LYS A 79 -6.22 -15.51 -1.44
CA LYS A 79 -5.86 -15.91 -0.07
C LYS A 79 -4.99 -14.86 0.61
N ARG A 80 -3.99 -14.32 -0.09
CA ARG A 80 -3.16 -13.22 0.43
C ARG A 80 -3.99 -12.00 0.79
N TYR A 81 -4.96 -11.65 -0.06
CA TYR A 81 -5.90 -10.59 0.21
C TYR A 81 -6.71 -10.84 1.49
N LEU A 82 -7.27 -12.05 1.69
CA LEU A 82 -8.03 -12.36 2.90
C LEU A 82 -7.18 -12.30 4.19
N TRP A 83 -5.89 -12.64 4.09
CA TRP A 83 -5.00 -12.72 5.25
C TRP A 83 -4.36 -11.38 5.60
N PHE A 84 -3.98 -10.60 4.60
CA PHE A 84 -3.18 -9.38 4.76
C PHE A 84 -3.92 -8.10 4.35
N GLY A 85 -5.10 -8.22 3.75
CA GLY A 85 -5.83 -7.09 3.16
C GLY A 85 -5.14 -6.50 1.92
N GLU A 86 -4.08 -7.13 1.39
CA GLU A 86 -3.31 -6.57 0.29
C GLU A 86 -3.94 -6.93 -1.06
N LEU A 87 -4.35 -5.90 -1.81
CA LEU A 87 -4.83 -6.07 -3.18
C LEU A 87 -3.64 -6.17 -4.17
N PRO A 88 -3.61 -7.17 -5.06
CA PRO A 88 -2.64 -7.24 -6.15
C PRO A 88 -2.83 -6.09 -7.15
N PHE A 89 -1.74 -5.67 -7.79
CA PHE A 89 -1.75 -4.56 -8.76
C PHE A 89 -2.79 -4.74 -9.88
N TYR A 90 -2.92 -5.95 -10.44
CA TYR A 90 -3.87 -6.22 -11.53
C TYR A 90 -5.33 -6.07 -11.11
N VAL A 91 -5.64 -6.33 -9.83
CA VAL A 91 -6.98 -6.13 -9.26
C VAL A 91 -7.24 -4.64 -9.08
N LYS A 92 -6.27 -3.88 -8.57
CA LYS A 92 -6.38 -2.42 -8.45
C LYS A 92 -6.60 -1.75 -9.80
N ASP A 93 -5.85 -2.17 -10.82
CA ASP A 93 -6.01 -1.69 -12.20
C ASP A 93 -7.42 -1.99 -12.72
N TYR A 94 -7.92 -3.20 -12.48
CA TYR A 94 -9.27 -3.59 -12.85
C TYR A 94 -10.36 -2.76 -12.13
N LEU A 95 -10.21 -2.52 -10.83
CA LEU A 95 -11.12 -1.67 -10.05
C LEU A 95 -11.15 -0.24 -10.62
N LYS A 96 -9.99 0.35 -10.93
CA LYS A 96 -9.91 1.68 -11.56
C LYS A 96 -10.71 1.76 -12.86
N LEU A 97 -10.71 0.70 -13.67
CA LEU A 97 -11.52 0.66 -14.89
C LEU A 97 -13.03 0.63 -14.60
N ILE A 98 -13.46 -0.12 -13.59
CA ILE A 98 -14.87 -0.18 -13.17
C ILE A 98 -15.37 1.18 -12.69
N PHE A 99 -14.54 1.91 -11.93
CA PHE A 99 -14.88 3.24 -11.45
C PHE A 99 -14.78 4.31 -12.53
N LYS A 100 -13.79 4.22 -13.43
CA LYS A 100 -13.60 5.18 -14.54
C LYS A 100 -14.70 5.10 -15.60
N LYS A 101 -15.27 3.93 -15.87
CA LYS A 101 -16.33 3.76 -16.88
C LYS A 101 -17.66 4.45 -16.50
N LYS A 102 -17.73 5.14 -15.35
CA LYS A 102 -18.94 5.77 -14.81
C LYS A 102 -18.87 7.31 -14.68
N GLN A 103 -17.78 7.95 -15.11
CA GLN A 103 -17.76 9.39 -15.42
C GLN A 103 -17.98 9.57 -16.93
#